data_AF-A0A7J5JA84-F1
#
_entry.id   AF-A0A7J5JA84-F1
#
_cell.length_a   1.000
_cell.length_b   1.000
_cell.length_c   1.000
_cell.angle_alpha   90.00
_cell.angle_beta   90.00
_cell.angle_gamma   90.00
#
_symmetry.space_group_name_H-M   'P 1'
#
loop_
_entity.id
_entity.type
_entity.pdbx_description
1 polymer ?
#
loop_
_entity_poly.entity_id
_entity_poly.type
_entity_poly.pdbx_seq_one_letter_code
_entity_poly.pdbx_strand_id
1 'polypeptide(L)'
;YEEQQKMIQETKDFIERFKGTYSKTLQVQSRVKMLEKLELVEVDEEDTSALRLKFPPSPRSGNYPVIMDGVGKTYGDHVVFKNASLTIERGDKVAFVGKNGEGKSTLVKCIMREIEHEGTLTLGHNVQIGYFAQNQASLLDENLTVFQTIDDVAKGEIRNKIRDLLGAFMFGGPEASMKKVKVLSGGERTRLAMIKLLLEPVNLLILDEPTNHLDMKTKDILKQALMDFDGTLIVVSHDRDFLDGLVTKVYEFGNKKVKEHLCGIYEFLETKKMESLQELEK
;
A
#
# COMPACT_ATOMS: atom_id res chain seq x y z
N TYR A 1 6.22 -6.45 -24.04
CA TYR A 1 6.65 -5.26 -24.80
C TYR A 1 7.71 -5.58 -25.83
N GLU A 2 8.88 -6.10 -25.44
CA GLU A 2 9.99 -6.39 -26.37
C GLU A 2 9.59 -7.33 -27.52
N GLU A 3 8.81 -8.38 -27.22
CA GLU A 3 8.28 -9.28 -28.25
C GLU A 3 7.29 -8.59 -29.21
N GLN A 4 6.48 -7.65 -28.70
CA GLN A 4 5.55 -6.88 -29.53
C GLN A 4 6.30 -5.88 -30.42
N GLN A 5 7.33 -5.21 -29.88
CA GLN A 5 8.19 -4.30 -30.63
C GLN A 5 8.95 -5.05 -31.74
N LYS A 6 9.49 -6.23 -31.43
CA LYS A 6 10.15 -7.10 -32.41
C LYS A 6 9.20 -7.50 -33.54
N MET A 7 7.98 -7.93 -33.19
CA MET A 7 6.95 -8.28 -34.17
C MET A 7 6.54 -7.09 -35.06
N ILE A 8 6.37 -5.91 -34.46
CA ILE A 8 6.04 -4.67 -35.19
C ILE A 8 7.16 -4.33 -36.16
N GLN A 9 8.42 -4.41 -35.72
CA GLN A 9 9.58 -4.11 -36.55
C GLN A 9 9.71 -5.10 -37.72
N GLU A 10 9.61 -6.40 -37.45
CA GLU A 10 9.63 -7.44 -38.51
C GLU A 10 8.50 -7.25 -39.54
N THR A 11 7.32 -6.79 -39.09
CA THR A 11 6.18 -6.51 -39.96
C THR A 11 6.41 -5.26 -40.81
N LYS A 12 7.01 -4.20 -40.24
CA LYS A 12 7.40 -2.98 -40.97
C LYS A 12 8.47 -3.26 -42.01
N ASP A 13 9.52 -4.00 -41.64
CA ASP A 13 10.60 -4.38 -42.55
C ASP A 13 10.09 -5.23 -43.71
N PHE A 14 9.14 -6.12 -43.45
CA PHE A 14 8.46 -6.88 -44.49
C PHE A 14 7.72 -5.96 -45.47
N ILE A 15 6.91 -5.02 -44.98
CA ILE A 15 6.16 -4.08 -45.83
C ILE A 15 7.12 -3.22 -46.68
N GLU A 16 8.24 -2.80 -46.10
CA GLU A 16 9.23 -1.96 -46.77
C GLU A 16 9.98 -2.68 -47.89
N ARG A 17 10.29 -3.98 -47.73
CA ARG A 17 10.89 -4.79 -48.79
C ARG A 17 10.01 -4.91 -50.04
N PHE A 18 8.70 -4.76 -49.91
CA PHE A 18 7.74 -4.86 -51.02
C PHE A 18 7.25 -3.50 -51.54
N LYS A 19 7.80 -2.39 -51.06
CA LYS A 19 7.34 -1.01 -51.36
C LYS A 19 7.57 -0.53 -52.80
N GLY A 20 8.22 -1.31 -53.66
CA GLY A 20 8.49 -0.94 -55.07
C GLY A 20 7.74 -1.77 -56.12
N THR A 21 7.67 -3.09 -55.96
CA THR A 21 7.27 -4.00 -57.07
C THR A 21 5.93 -4.70 -56.85
N TYR A 22 5.45 -4.84 -55.59
CA TYR A 22 4.24 -5.60 -55.24
C TYR A 22 3.43 -4.96 -54.10
N SER A 23 3.34 -3.63 -54.05
CA SER A 23 2.68 -2.90 -52.95
C SER A 23 1.17 -3.18 -52.80
N LYS A 24 0.54 -3.85 -53.78
CA LYS A 24 -0.89 -4.17 -53.81
C LYS A 24 -1.25 -5.63 -53.52
N THR A 25 -0.28 -6.48 -53.15
CA THR A 25 -0.61 -7.86 -52.78
C THR A 25 -1.45 -7.91 -51.51
N LEU A 26 -2.44 -8.81 -51.48
CA LEU A 26 -3.34 -9.02 -50.35
C LEU A 26 -2.59 -9.24 -49.02
N GLN A 27 -1.39 -9.84 -49.09
CA GLN A 27 -0.53 -10.07 -47.92
C GLN A 27 0.02 -8.77 -47.32
N VAL A 28 0.48 -7.82 -48.16
CA VAL A 28 0.98 -6.52 -47.70
C VAL A 28 -0.16 -5.70 -47.11
N GLN A 29 -1.32 -5.67 -47.78
CA GLN A 29 -2.50 -4.94 -47.29
C GLN A 29 -3.06 -5.49 -45.97
N SER A 30 -3.05 -6.82 -45.79
CA SER A 30 -3.45 -7.46 -44.53
C SER A 30 -2.56 -7.05 -43.36
N ARG A 31 -1.23 -7.04 -43.57
CA ARG A 31 -0.25 -6.65 -42.54
C ARG A 31 -0.31 -5.16 -42.20
N VAL A 32 -0.58 -4.30 -43.18
CA VAL A 32 -0.83 -2.86 -42.93
C VAL A 32 -2.07 -2.69 -42.03
N LYS A 33 -3.19 -3.32 -42.37
CA LYS A 33 -4.42 -3.27 -41.56
C LYS A 33 -4.23 -3.87 -40.16
N MET A 34 -3.38 -4.88 -40.04
CA MET A 34 -3.04 -5.48 -38.75
C MET A 34 -2.30 -4.47 -37.86
N LEU A 35 -1.32 -3.75 -38.40
CA LEU A 35 -0.60 -2.69 -37.67
C LEU A 35 -1.52 -1.51 -37.31
N GLU A 36 -2.45 -1.12 -38.18
CA GLU A 36 -3.43 -0.05 -37.91
C GLU A 36 -4.40 -0.37 -36.77
N LYS A 37 -4.69 -1.66 -36.57
CA LYS A 37 -5.60 -2.14 -35.52
C LYS A 37 -4.88 -2.62 -34.26
N LEU A 38 -3.55 -2.59 -34.26
CA LEU A 38 -2.76 -3.06 -33.14
C LEU A 38 -2.81 -2.00 -32.03
N GLU A 39 -3.42 -2.34 -30.90
CA GLU A 39 -3.25 -1.54 -29.68
C GLU A 39 -1.81 -1.72 -29.17
N LEU A 40 -1.09 -0.61 -29.10
CA LEU A 40 0.29 -0.59 -28.62
C LEU A 40 0.28 -0.83 -27.11
N VAL A 41 1.10 -1.79 -26.66
CA VAL A 41 1.39 -1.92 -25.24
C VAL A 41 2.32 -0.75 -24.89
N GLU A 42 1.80 0.24 -24.18
CA GLU A 42 2.61 1.27 -23.56
C GLU A 42 3.51 0.61 -22.50
N VAL A 43 4.82 0.79 -22.61
CA VAL A 43 5.70 0.62 -21.46
C VAL A 43 5.74 1.96 -20.78
N ASP A 44 5.29 1.98 -19.52
CA ASP A 44 5.60 3.09 -18.63
C ASP A 44 7.12 3.29 -18.70
N GLU A 45 7.57 4.43 -19.25
CA GLU A 45 8.97 4.78 -19.26
C GLU A 45 9.49 4.63 -17.82
N GLU A 46 10.56 3.84 -17.65
CA GLU A 46 11.19 3.68 -16.34
C GLU A 46 11.82 5.02 -15.95
N ASP A 47 10.99 5.88 -15.36
CA ASP A 47 11.45 7.09 -14.71
C ASP A 47 12.27 6.63 -13.50
N THR A 48 13.60 6.71 -13.68
CA THR A 48 14.64 6.35 -12.71
C THR A 48 14.96 7.51 -11.79
N SER A 49 14.16 8.59 -11.81
CA SER A 49 14.17 9.58 -10.76
C SER A 49 13.73 8.90 -9.46
N ALA A 50 14.70 8.47 -8.66
CA ALA A 50 14.52 8.05 -7.27
C ALA A 50 14.00 9.24 -6.45
N LEU A 51 12.72 9.55 -6.62
CA LEU A 51 11.99 10.54 -5.83
C LEU A 51 11.88 9.98 -4.41
N ARG A 52 12.73 10.47 -3.51
CA ARG A 52 12.63 10.18 -2.08
C ARG A 52 11.37 10.87 -1.55
N LEU A 53 10.31 10.09 -1.43
CA LEU A 53 9.07 10.51 -0.81
C LEU A 53 9.27 10.63 0.70
N LYS A 54 8.87 11.78 1.24
CA LYS A 54 8.86 12.01 2.69
C LYS A 54 7.47 12.44 3.11
N PHE A 55 6.97 11.80 4.15
CA PHE A 55 5.80 12.28 4.86
C PHE A 55 6.04 13.70 5.37
N PRO A 56 5.00 14.54 5.46
CA PRO A 56 5.08 15.74 6.27
C PRO A 56 5.38 15.33 7.72
N PRO A 57 6.10 16.18 8.48
CA PRO A 57 6.40 15.89 9.88
C PRO A 57 5.10 15.66 10.66
N SER A 58 5.03 14.57 11.41
CA SER A 58 3.82 14.21 12.15
C SER A 58 3.54 15.19 13.29
N PRO A 59 2.27 15.60 13.50
CA PRO A 59 1.90 16.42 14.64
C PRO A 59 2.20 15.69 15.95
N ARG A 60 2.71 16.41 16.95
CA ARG A 60 3.11 15.77 18.21
C ARG A 60 1.89 15.16 18.95
N SER A 61 1.95 13.86 19.18
CA SER A 61 1.04 13.09 20.04
C SER A 61 1.64 12.84 21.43
N GLY A 62 0.81 12.35 22.36
CA GLY A 62 1.27 11.78 23.62
C GLY A 62 2.30 10.64 23.42
N ASN A 63 3.02 10.28 24.48
CA ASN A 63 4.07 9.25 24.40
C ASN A 63 3.53 7.85 24.07
N TYR A 64 2.26 7.60 24.35
CA TYR A 64 1.59 6.32 24.12
C TYR A 64 0.32 6.55 23.28
N PRO A 65 0.41 6.48 21.94
CA PRO A 65 -0.75 6.64 21.08
C PRO A 65 -1.85 5.60 21.31
N VAL A 66 -1.48 4.37 21.67
CA VAL A 66 -2.43 3.27 21.92
C VAL A 66 -2.01 2.52 23.18
N ILE A 67 -2.92 2.43 24.14
CA ILE A 67 -2.78 1.59 25.34
C ILE A 67 -4.00 0.67 25.40
N MET A 68 -3.74 -0.62 25.55
CA MET A 68 -4.76 -1.64 25.70
C MET A 68 -4.47 -2.48 26.93
N ASP A 69 -5.49 -2.69 27.75
CA ASP A 69 -5.44 -3.57 28.92
C ASP A 69 -6.63 -4.53 28.89
N GLY A 70 -6.31 -5.81 28.74
CA GLY A 70 -7.29 -6.91 28.77
C GLY A 70 -8.33 -6.85 27.65
N VAL A 71 -8.02 -6.24 26.51
CA VAL A 71 -9.01 -6.03 25.45
C VAL A 71 -9.44 -7.34 24.82
N GLY A 72 -10.73 -7.52 24.62
CA GLY A 72 -11.32 -8.72 24.02
C GLY A 72 -12.39 -8.39 22.99
N LYS A 73 -12.62 -9.30 22.05
CA LYS A 73 -13.75 -9.21 21.13
C LYS A 73 -14.42 -10.55 20.90
N THR A 74 -15.73 -10.55 21.08
CA THR A 74 -16.64 -11.66 20.84
C THR A 74 -17.79 -11.20 19.92
N TYR A 75 -18.15 -12.02 18.94
CA TYR A 75 -19.34 -11.83 18.10
C TYR A 75 -20.29 -13.02 18.30
N GLY A 76 -21.40 -12.83 19.00
CA GLY A 76 -22.27 -13.93 19.42
C GLY A 76 -21.48 -14.95 20.25
N ASP A 77 -21.41 -16.20 19.78
CA ASP A 77 -20.63 -17.27 20.42
C ASP A 77 -19.17 -17.34 19.91
N HIS A 78 -18.82 -16.56 18.89
CA HIS A 78 -17.51 -16.60 18.27
C HIS A 78 -16.55 -15.61 18.95
N VAL A 79 -15.66 -16.16 19.78
CA VAL A 79 -14.54 -15.42 20.38
C VAL A 79 -13.45 -15.21 19.33
N VAL A 80 -13.18 -13.94 19.00
CA VAL A 80 -12.12 -13.56 18.06
C VAL A 80 -10.77 -13.54 18.79
N PHE A 81 -10.66 -12.75 19.85
CA PHE A 81 -9.48 -12.72 20.73
C PHE A 81 -9.89 -12.29 22.14
N LYS A 82 -9.06 -12.63 23.14
CA LYS A 82 -9.26 -12.28 24.55
C LYS A 82 -7.98 -11.78 25.19
N ASN A 83 -8.15 -10.88 26.17
CA ASN A 83 -7.09 -10.42 27.06
C ASN A 83 -5.85 -9.89 26.31
N ALA A 84 -6.06 -9.13 25.24
CA ALA A 84 -5.01 -8.46 24.51
C ALA A 84 -4.58 -7.21 25.29
N SER A 85 -3.39 -7.27 25.89
CA SER A 85 -2.74 -6.12 26.52
C SER A 85 -1.52 -5.74 25.70
N LEU A 86 -1.49 -4.51 25.20
CA LEU A 86 -0.37 -3.98 24.41
C LEU A 86 -0.25 -2.48 24.62
N THR A 87 0.98 -1.98 24.48
CA THR A 87 1.29 -0.55 24.55
C THR A 87 2.16 -0.20 23.36
N ILE A 88 1.67 0.74 22.56
CA ILE A 88 2.39 1.25 21.39
C ILE A 88 2.91 2.63 21.77
N GLU A 89 4.23 2.82 21.63
CA GLU A 89 4.89 4.09 21.92
C GLU A 89 4.92 5.01 20.70
N ARG A 90 5.12 6.31 20.94
CA ARG A 90 5.29 7.28 19.86
C ARG A 90 6.57 6.94 19.07
N GLY A 91 6.43 6.77 17.76
CA GLY A 91 7.53 6.39 16.87
C GLY A 91 7.71 4.88 16.69
N ASP A 92 6.95 4.06 17.43
CA ASP A 92 6.97 2.60 17.21
C ASP A 92 6.49 2.28 15.79
N LYS A 93 7.18 1.32 15.15
CA LYS A 93 6.77 0.71 13.89
C LYS A 93 6.50 -0.76 14.15
N VAL A 94 5.22 -1.10 14.26
CA VAL A 94 4.76 -2.42 14.70
C VAL A 94 4.04 -3.16 13.58
N ALA A 95 4.18 -4.48 13.55
CA ALA A 95 3.41 -5.35 12.67
C ALA A 95 2.38 -6.15 13.44
N PHE A 96 1.17 -6.28 12.89
CA PHE A 96 0.19 -7.28 13.31
C PHE A 96 0.27 -8.47 12.36
N VAL A 97 0.66 -9.62 12.88
CA VAL A 97 0.85 -10.85 12.10
C VAL A 97 0.01 -11.98 12.66
N GLY A 98 -0.39 -12.93 11.83
CA GLY A 98 -1.27 -14.03 12.23
C GLY A 98 -2.09 -14.50 11.04
N LYS A 99 -2.74 -15.66 11.12
CA LYS A 99 -3.53 -16.20 10.00
C LYS A 99 -4.74 -15.30 9.66
N ASN A 100 -5.33 -15.50 8.49
CA ASN A 100 -6.58 -14.84 8.13
C ASN A 100 -7.68 -15.28 9.10
N GLY A 101 -8.47 -14.32 9.59
CA GLY A 101 -9.53 -14.58 10.57
C GLY A 101 -9.10 -14.56 12.05
N GLU A 102 -7.81 -14.39 12.36
CA GLU A 102 -7.33 -14.33 13.77
C GLU A 102 -7.61 -12.98 14.47
N GLY A 103 -8.28 -12.04 13.79
CA GLY A 103 -8.75 -10.79 14.41
C GLY A 103 -7.88 -9.54 14.22
N LYS A 104 -6.88 -9.55 13.33
CA LYS A 104 -6.01 -8.39 13.05
C LYS A 104 -6.82 -7.13 12.67
N SER A 105 -7.62 -7.21 11.59
CA SER A 105 -8.49 -6.10 11.16
C SER A 105 -9.60 -5.81 12.18
N THR A 106 -10.03 -6.81 12.95
CA THR A 106 -10.97 -6.59 14.06
C THR A 106 -10.35 -5.69 15.12
N LEU A 107 -9.09 -5.93 15.50
CA LEU A 107 -8.42 -5.09 16.48
C LEU A 107 -8.18 -3.68 15.95
N VAL A 108 -7.83 -3.54 14.67
CA VAL A 108 -7.73 -2.23 14.01
C VAL A 108 -9.05 -1.46 14.13
N LYS A 109 -10.19 -2.11 13.88
CA LYS A 109 -11.52 -1.49 14.06
C LYS A 109 -11.82 -1.10 15.51
N CYS A 110 -11.36 -1.88 16.49
CA CYS A 110 -11.45 -1.48 17.90
C CYS A 110 -10.64 -0.20 18.17
N ILE A 111 -9.41 -0.11 17.65
CA ILE A 111 -8.54 1.08 17.80
C ILE A 111 -9.19 2.32 17.17
N MET A 112 -9.80 2.15 16.00
CA MET A 112 -10.54 3.21 15.31
C MET A 112 -11.89 3.56 15.97
N ARG A 113 -12.28 2.84 17.03
CA ARG A 113 -13.57 2.98 17.73
C ARG A 113 -14.80 2.74 16.83
N GLU A 114 -14.64 1.96 15.77
CA GLU A 114 -15.73 1.59 14.87
C GLU A 114 -16.59 0.45 15.45
N ILE A 115 -16.02 -0.34 16.36
CA ILE A 115 -16.69 -1.46 17.00
C ILE A 115 -16.42 -1.45 18.51
N GLU A 116 -17.40 -1.92 19.28
CA GLU A 116 -17.26 -2.13 20.72
C GLU A 116 -16.28 -3.26 21.03
N HIS A 117 -15.68 -3.21 22.21
CA HIS A 117 -14.75 -4.23 22.71
C HIS A 117 -14.90 -4.40 24.23
N GLU A 118 -14.44 -5.53 24.73
CA GLU A 118 -14.25 -5.76 26.17
C GLU A 118 -12.91 -5.15 26.62
N GLY A 119 -12.70 -5.00 27.93
CA GLY A 119 -11.47 -4.44 28.49
C GLY A 119 -11.31 -2.93 28.25
N THR A 120 -10.09 -2.42 28.44
CA THR A 120 -9.80 -0.99 28.35
C THR A 120 -8.93 -0.68 27.13
N LEU A 121 -9.41 0.15 26.22
CA LEU A 121 -8.65 0.69 25.08
C LEU A 121 -8.63 2.21 25.16
N THR A 122 -7.43 2.78 25.29
CA THR A 122 -7.23 4.23 25.43
C THR A 122 -6.36 4.73 24.28
N LEU A 123 -6.83 5.77 23.60
CA LEU A 123 -6.04 6.53 22.65
C LEU A 123 -5.35 7.68 23.38
N GLY A 124 -4.08 7.89 23.09
CA GLY A 124 -3.26 8.94 23.69
C GLY A 124 -3.76 10.36 23.36
N HIS A 125 -3.21 11.34 24.06
CA HIS A 125 -3.54 12.74 23.81
C HIS A 125 -3.14 13.18 22.39
N ASN A 126 -4.05 13.88 21.72
CA ASN A 126 -3.86 14.45 20.39
C ASN A 126 -3.45 13.42 19.31
N VAL A 127 -3.95 12.18 19.42
CA VAL A 127 -3.74 11.15 18.40
C VAL A 127 -4.60 11.45 17.18
N GLN A 128 -3.96 11.53 16.01
CA GLN A 128 -4.59 11.71 14.71
C GLN A 128 -4.30 10.46 13.90
N ILE A 129 -5.34 9.64 13.71
CA ILE A 129 -5.23 8.34 13.04
C ILE A 129 -5.43 8.53 11.54
N GLY A 130 -4.42 8.14 10.76
CA GLY A 130 -4.58 7.85 9.34
C GLY A 130 -4.82 6.35 9.17
N TYR A 131 -5.88 5.96 8.47
CA TYR A 131 -6.17 4.56 8.19
C TYR A 131 -6.16 4.32 6.69
N PHE A 132 -5.47 3.28 6.24
CA PHE A 132 -5.48 2.82 4.87
C PHE A 132 -5.83 1.35 4.83
N ALA A 133 -6.88 1.03 4.08
CA ALA A 133 -7.32 -0.34 3.86
C ALA A 133 -7.55 -0.58 2.38
N GLN A 134 -7.58 -1.86 2.01
CA GLN A 134 -7.77 -2.30 0.63
C GLN A 134 -9.00 -1.68 -0.06
N ASN A 135 -10.08 -1.38 0.67
CA ASN A 135 -11.29 -0.77 0.11
C ASN A 135 -11.22 0.77 -0.02
N GLN A 136 -10.17 1.42 0.47
CA GLN A 136 -10.09 2.88 0.48
C GLN A 136 -9.94 3.48 -0.93
N ALA A 137 -9.33 2.75 -1.86
CA ALA A 137 -9.27 3.13 -3.27
C ALA A 137 -10.68 3.29 -3.90
N SER A 138 -11.67 2.54 -3.40
CA SER A 138 -13.06 2.62 -3.85
C SER A 138 -13.83 3.81 -3.27
N LEU A 139 -13.28 4.48 -2.25
CA LEU A 139 -13.89 5.66 -1.62
C LEU A 139 -13.47 6.98 -2.27
N LEU A 140 -12.59 6.93 -3.28
CA LEU A 140 -12.19 8.11 -4.03
C LEU A 140 -13.35 8.64 -4.88
N ASP A 141 -13.50 9.96 -4.97
CA ASP A 141 -14.54 10.58 -5.81
C ASP A 141 -14.20 10.39 -7.29
N GLU A 142 -15.01 9.56 -7.94
CA GLU A 142 -14.87 9.17 -9.34
C GLU A 142 -14.94 10.35 -10.33
N ASN A 143 -15.50 11.48 -9.92
CA ASN A 143 -15.68 12.67 -10.76
C ASN A 143 -14.46 13.60 -10.77
N LEU A 144 -13.64 13.55 -9.72
CA LEU A 144 -12.44 14.37 -9.60
C LEU A 144 -11.33 13.86 -10.51
N THR A 145 -10.42 14.75 -10.89
CA THR A 145 -9.15 14.35 -11.50
C THR A 145 -8.17 13.86 -10.44
N VAL A 146 -7.13 13.15 -10.88
CA VAL A 146 -5.98 12.78 -10.03
C VAL A 146 -5.43 14.02 -9.31
N PHE A 147 -5.20 15.11 -10.04
CA PHE A 147 -4.71 16.35 -9.44
C PHE A 147 -5.68 16.94 -8.41
N GLN A 148 -6.97 17.05 -8.73
CA GLN A 148 -7.98 17.62 -7.83
C GLN A 148 -8.11 16.82 -6.53
N THR A 149 -8.11 15.49 -6.63
CA THR A 149 -8.20 14.58 -5.47
C THR A 149 -7.11 14.85 -4.43
N ILE A 150 -5.93 15.27 -4.90
CA ILE A 150 -4.76 15.55 -4.08
C ILE A 150 -4.72 17.02 -3.64
N ASP A 151 -5.03 17.97 -4.53
CA ASP A 151 -5.05 19.40 -4.22
C ASP A 151 -6.11 19.75 -3.16
N ASP A 152 -7.25 19.07 -3.15
CA ASP A 152 -8.32 19.29 -2.15
C ASP A 152 -7.91 18.94 -0.72
N VAL A 153 -6.96 18.02 -0.56
CA VAL A 153 -6.46 17.55 0.75
C VAL A 153 -5.16 18.27 1.14
N ALA A 154 -4.36 18.65 0.16
CA ALA A 154 -3.08 19.32 0.37
C ALA A 154 -3.25 20.70 1.02
N LYS A 155 -2.66 20.89 2.21
CA LYS A 155 -2.68 22.16 2.95
C LYS A 155 -1.27 22.69 3.20
N GLY A 156 -1.10 24.01 3.12
CA GLY A 156 0.18 24.67 3.41
C GLY A 156 1.26 24.40 2.36
N GLU A 157 2.51 24.28 2.80
CA GLU A 157 3.69 24.16 1.91
C GLU A 157 3.70 22.89 1.05
N ILE A 158 2.95 21.86 1.45
CA ILE A 158 2.86 20.59 0.70
C ILE A 158 2.22 20.79 -0.68
N ARG A 159 1.41 21.84 -0.87
CA ARG A 159 0.83 22.18 -2.18
C ARG A 159 1.90 22.42 -3.25
N ASN A 160 3.05 22.95 -2.85
CA ASN A 160 4.18 23.20 -3.76
C ASN A 160 4.85 21.89 -4.22
N LYS A 161 4.61 20.77 -3.53
CA LYS A 161 5.19 19.45 -3.81
C LYS A 161 4.22 18.48 -4.47
N ILE A 162 2.98 18.89 -4.76
CA ILE A 162 1.95 18.01 -5.35
C ILE A 162 2.47 17.36 -6.64
N ARG A 163 3.13 18.13 -7.51
CA ARG A 163 3.66 17.61 -8.78
C ARG A 163 4.74 16.55 -8.57
N ASP A 164 5.61 16.76 -7.59
CA ASP A 164 6.65 15.80 -7.24
C ASP A 164 6.05 14.50 -6.67
N LEU A 165 5.03 14.62 -5.82
CA LEU A 165 4.28 13.49 -5.27
C LEU A 165 3.57 12.69 -6.37
N LEU A 166 2.87 13.39 -7.27
CA LEU A 166 2.21 12.76 -8.42
C LEU A 166 3.22 12.07 -9.33
N GLY A 167 4.36 12.72 -9.62
CA GLY A 167 5.46 12.15 -10.38
C GLY A 167 5.96 10.83 -9.79
N ALA A 168 6.18 10.79 -8.47
CA ALA A 168 6.69 9.60 -7.78
C ALA A 168 5.76 8.38 -7.88
N PHE A 169 4.45 8.58 -8.08
CA PHE A 169 3.45 7.51 -8.21
C PHE A 169 2.98 7.29 -9.66
N MET A 170 3.79 7.72 -10.64
CA MET A 170 3.53 7.57 -12.07
C MET A 170 2.32 8.39 -12.58
N PHE A 171 2.02 9.51 -11.91
CA PHE A 171 1.02 10.50 -12.32
C PHE A 171 1.65 11.83 -12.78
N GLY A 172 2.95 11.86 -13.04
CA GLY A 172 3.70 13.10 -13.37
C GLY A 172 3.32 13.75 -14.71
N GLY A 173 2.78 12.97 -15.65
CA GLY A 173 2.37 13.47 -16.96
C GLY A 173 1.18 14.46 -16.88
N PRO A 174 1.14 15.51 -17.73
CA PRO A 174 0.00 16.42 -17.84
C PRO A 174 -1.31 15.68 -18.14
N GLU A 175 -1.23 14.60 -18.92
CA GLU A 175 -2.37 13.77 -19.25
C GLU A 175 -2.79 12.89 -18.06
N ALA A 176 -1.84 12.23 -17.40
CA ALA A 176 -2.10 11.35 -16.26
C ALA A 176 -2.73 12.09 -15.07
N SER A 177 -2.23 13.28 -14.74
CA SER A 177 -2.76 14.10 -13.64
C SER A 177 -4.16 14.68 -13.91
N MET A 178 -4.56 14.78 -15.17
CA MET A 178 -5.88 15.26 -15.59
C MET A 178 -6.89 14.12 -15.82
N LYS A 179 -6.45 12.86 -15.77
CA LYS A 179 -7.36 11.69 -15.82
C LYS A 179 -8.34 11.75 -14.65
N LYS A 180 -9.60 11.42 -14.91
CA LYS A 180 -10.63 11.26 -13.87
C LYS A 180 -10.40 9.98 -13.08
N VAL A 181 -10.70 9.98 -11.79
CA VAL A 181 -10.58 8.80 -10.93
C VAL A 181 -11.35 7.59 -11.49
N LYS A 182 -12.51 7.82 -12.13
CA LYS A 182 -13.29 6.75 -12.75
C LYS A 182 -12.55 5.95 -13.82
N VAL A 183 -11.60 6.56 -14.54
CA VAL A 183 -10.88 5.91 -15.65
C VAL A 183 -9.60 5.20 -15.18
N LEU A 184 -9.22 5.38 -13.92
CA LEU A 184 -8.04 4.74 -13.35
C LEU A 184 -8.25 3.25 -13.16
N SER A 185 -7.22 2.46 -13.47
CA SER A 185 -7.10 1.06 -13.09
C SER A 185 -7.11 0.89 -11.57
N GLY A 186 -7.36 -0.33 -11.09
CA GLY A 186 -7.35 -0.62 -9.65
C GLY A 186 -6.02 -0.24 -8.98
N GLY A 187 -4.89 -0.56 -9.62
CA GLY A 187 -3.56 -0.20 -9.12
C GLY A 187 -3.32 1.31 -9.08
N GLU A 188 -3.73 2.04 -10.11
CA GLU A 188 -3.67 3.51 -10.11
C GLU A 188 -4.56 4.12 -9.02
N ARG A 189 -5.78 3.61 -8.80
CA ARG A 189 -6.65 4.08 -7.71
C ARG A 189 -6.00 3.84 -6.34
N THR A 190 -5.37 2.69 -6.14
CA THR A 190 -4.62 2.39 -4.90
C THR A 190 -3.48 3.37 -4.71
N ARG A 191 -2.66 3.61 -5.75
CA ARG A 191 -1.57 4.61 -5.69
C ARG A 191 -2.09 6.00 -5.35
N LEU A 192 -3.20 6.43 -5.96
CA LEU A 192 -3.81 7.73 -5.68
C LEU A 192 -4.32 7.84 -4.23
N ALA A 193 -4.98 6.79 -3.73
CA ALA A 193 -5.42 6.74 -2.34
C ALA A 193 -4.24 6.80 -1.36
N MET A 194 -3.12 6.16 -1.70
CA MET A 194 -1.90 6.24 -0.91
C MET A 194 -1.35 7.66 -0.88
N ILE A 195 -1.24 8.35 -2.03
CA ILE A 195 -0.79 9.76 -2.06
C ILE A 195 -1.68 10.63 -1.18
N LYS A 196 -3.00 10.44 -1.25
CA LYS A 196 -3.95 11.16 -0.41
C LYS A 196 -3.66 10.95 1.07
N LEU A 197 -3.43 9.70 1.49
CA LEU A 197 -3.04 9.36 2.85
C LEU A 197 -1.70 10.00 3.26
N LEU A 198 -0.70 10.00 2.37
CA LEU A 198 0.62 10.61 2.60
C LEU A 198 0.54 12.13 2.88
N LEU A 199 -0.54 12.78 2.43
CA LEU A 199 -0.77 14.21 2.61
C LEU A 199 -1.51 14.57 3.89
N GLU A 200 -2.12 13.59 4.56
CA GLU A 200 -2.84 13.85 5.79
C GLU A 200 -1.86 14.05 6.95
N PRO A 201 -2.00 15.13 7.75
CA PRO A 201 -1.16 15.36 8.90
C PRO A 201 -1.58 14.41 10.04
N VAL A 202 -1.12 13.17 9.98
CA VAL A 202 -1.43 12.12 10.96
C VAL A 202 -0.19 11.76 11.77
N ASN A 203 -0.40 11.23 12.98
CA ASN A 203 0.68 10.81 13.87
C ASN A 203 0.59 9.37 14.33
N LEU A 204 -0.52 8.70 14.02
CA LEU A 204 -0.67 7.25 14.06
C LEU A 204 -1.18 6.78 12.70
N LEU A 205 -0.35 6.03 11.97
CA LEU A 205 -0.71 5.47 10.68
C LEU A 205 -1.01 3.99 10.82
N ILE A 206 -2.19 3.56 10.37
CA ILE A 206 -2.62 2.16 10.36
C ILE A 206 -2.82 1.71 8.92
N LEU A 207 -2.06 0.70 8.50
CA LEU A 207 -2.10 0.16 7.15
C LEU A 207 -2.59 -1.29 7.19
N ASP A 208 -3.75 -1.57 6.61
CA ASP A 208 -4.34 -2.91 6.54
C ASP A 208 -4.16 -3.51 5.14
N GLU A 209 -3.21 -4.43 5.03
CA GLU A 209 -2.75 -5.07 3.80
C GLU A 209 -2.38 -4.07 2.68
N PRO A 210 -1.47 -3.11 2.94
CA PRO A 210 -1.21 -1.99 2.04
C PRO A 210 -0.49 -2.39 0.75
N THR A 211 0.16 -3.57 0.71
CA THR A 211 0.95 -4.02 -0.43
C THR A 211 0.13 -4.82 -1.45
N ASN A 212 -1.13 -5.13 -1.15
CA ASN A 212 -1.99 -5.83 -2.09
C ASN A 212 -2.24 -4.96 -3.33
N HIS A 213 -2.07 -5.55 -4.51
CA HIS A 213 -2.24 -4.89 -5.82
C HIS A 213 -1.19 -3.82 -6.16
N LEU A 214 -0.09 -3.75 -5.40
CA LEU A 214 1.07 -2.91 -5.74
C LEU A 214 2.14 -3.71 -6.49
N ASP A 215 2.70 -3.10 -7.53
CA ASP A 215 3.93 -3.58 -8.16
C ASP A 215 5.15 -3.40 -7.23
N MET A 216 6.25 -4.07 -7.54
CA MET A 216 7.46 -4.05 -6.69
C MET A 216 8.01 -2.62 -6.52
N LYS A 217 8.05 -1.82 -7.60
CA LYS A 217 8.55 -0.45 -7.58
C LYS A 217 7.75 0.42 -6.60
N THR A 218 6.43 0.33 -6.63
CA THR A 218 5.54 1.09 -5.75
C THR A 218 5.65 0.61 -4.30
N LYS A 219 5.81 -0.70 -4.08
CA LYS A 219 6.05 -1.25 -2.73
C LYS A 219 7.34 -0.69 -2.12
N ASP A 220 8.43 -0.66 -2.89
CA ASP A 220 9.71 -0.13 -2.42
C ASP A 220 9.61 1.36 -2.09
N ILE A 221 8.97 2.13 -2.95
CA ILE A 221 8.69 3.55 -2.73
C ILE A 221 7.89 3.77 -1.44
N LEU A 222 6.81 3.01 -1.25
CA LEU A 222 6.00 3.09 -0.03
C LEU A 222 6.82 2.72 1.20
N LYS A 223 7.58 1.63 1.13
CA LYS A 223 8.41 1.15 2.24
C LYS A 223 9.41 2.23 2.66
N GLN A 224 10.11 2.86 1.71
CA GLN A 224 11.04 3.94 1.99
C GLN A 224 10.34 5.15 2.63
N ALA A 225 9.17 5.56 2.12
CA ALA A 225 8.40 6.64 2.73
C ALA A 225 8.01 6.30 4.18
N LEU A 226 7.57 5.08 4.44
CA LEU A 226 7.19 4.62 5.79
C LEU A 226 8.40 4.48 6.73
N MET A 227 9.58 4.16 6.21
CA MET A 227 10.83 4.18 6.99
C MET A 227 11.20 5.60 7.41
N ASP A 228 10.96 6.60 6.56
CA ASP A 228 11.18 8.03 6.86
C ASP A 228 10.04 8.67 7.69
N PHE A 229 8.88 8.01 7.82
CA PHE A 229 7.78 8.49 8.65
C PHE A 229 8.21 8.55 10.13
N ASP A 230 8.03 9.72 10.75
CA ASP A 230 8.42 10.04 12.12
C ASP A 230 7.32 9.77 13.16
N GLY A 231 6.10 9.44 12.71
CA GLY A 231 4.99 9.04 13.54
C GLY A 231 5.00 7.56 13.93
N THR A 232 3.94 7.12 14.58
CA THR A 232 3.74 5.70 14.94
C THR A 232 3.07 4.96 13.79
N LEU A 233 3.54 3.75 13.50
CA LEU A 233 3.05 2.92 12.40
C LEU A 233 2.54 1.57 12.91
N ILE A 234 1.33 1.18 12.52
CA ILE A 234 0.77 -0.16 12.67
C ILE A 234 0.55 -0.73 11.28
N VAL A 235 1.24 -1.82 10.95
CA VAL A 235 1.06 -2.51 9.66
C VAL A 235 0.44 -3.88 9.88
N VAL A 236 -0.72 -4.13 9.28
CA VAL A 236 -1.25 -5.49 9.10
C VAL A 236 -0.78 -5.97 7.73
N SER A 237 0.06 -6.99 7.70
CA SER A 237 0.55 -7.54 6.43
C SER A 237 1.04 -8.96 6.60
N HIS A 238 0.88 -9.74 5.53
CA HIS A 238 1.52 -11.04 5.36
C HIS A 238 2.82 -10.98 4.54
N ASP A 239 3.14 -9.82 3.96
CA ASP A 239 4.31 -9.58 3.10
C ASP A 239 5.57 -9.37 3.97
N ARG A 240 6.39 -10.43 4.08
CA ARG A 240 7.58 -10.46 4.93
C ARG A 240 8.65 -9.49 4.44
N ASP A 241 8.84 -9.41 3.14
CA ASP A 241 9.86 -8.57 2.52
C ASP A 241 9.51 -7.09 2.71
N PHE A 242 8.22 -6.76 2.71
CA PHE A 242 7.75 -5.41 3.04
C PHE A 242 7.97 -5.05 4.51
N LEU A 243 7.65 -5.96 5.43
CA LEU A 243 7.82 -5.74 6.88
C LEU A 243 9.29 -5.69 7.30
N ASP A 244 10.18 -6.37 6.58
CA ASP A 244 11.59 -6.44 6.92
C ASP A 244 12.27 -5.06 6.92
N GLY A 245 13.02 -4.74 7.98
CA GLY A 245 13.62 -3.43 8.18
C GLY A 245 12.63 -2.27 8.41
N LEU A 246 11.33 -2.48 8.20
CA LEU A 246 10.29 -1.48 8.45
C LEU A 246 9.80 -1.52 9.91
N VAL A 247 9.61 -2.73 10.46
CA VAL A 247 9.07 -2.93 11.81
C VAL A 247 10.11 -3.45 12.78
N THR A 248 10.02 -3.00 14.02
CA THR A 248 10.92 -3.40 15.13
C THR A 248 10.21 -4.23 16.20
N LYS A 249 8.88 -4.32 16.12
CA LYS A 249 8.02 -5.04 17.07
C LYS A 249 6.91 -5.76 16.31
N VAL A 250 6.59 -6.97 16.73
CA VAL A 250 5.56 -7.81 16.11
C VAL A 250 4.55 -8.23 17.16
N TYR A 251 3.27 -8.01 16.89
CA TYR A 251 2.15 -8.58 17.64
C TYR A 251 1.59 -9.77 16.88
N GLU A 252 1.77 -10.94 17.47
CA GLU A 252 1.29 -12.21 16.94
C GLU A 252 -0.14 -12.48 17.40
N PHE A 253 -1.02 -12.67 16.42
CA PHE A 253 -2.39 -13.11 16.59
C PHE A 253 -2.46 -14.62 16.32
N GLY A 254 -2.94 -15.36 17.31
CA GLY A 254 -3.16 -16.79 17.19
C GLY A 254 -3.82 -17.36 18.43
N ASN A 255 -4.59 -18.43 18.26
CA ASN A 255 -5.25 -19.13 19.37
C ASN A 255 -6.07 -18.18 20.28
N LYS A 256 -6.73 -17.17 19.67
CA LYS A 256 -7.53 -16.15 20.37
C LYS A 256 -6.72 -15.27 21.33
N LYS A 257 -5.40 -15.22 21.20
CA LYS A 257 -4.50 -14.39 22.00
C LYS A 257 -3.70 -13.46 21.09
N VAL A 258 -3.21 -12.38 21.69
CA VAL A 258 -2.26 -11.46 21.08
C VAL A 258 -0.98 -11.50 21.92
N LYS A 259 0.13 -11.91 21.32
CA LYS A 259 1.45 -12.02 21.97
C LYS A 259 2.39 -10.98 21.39
N GLU A 260 3.06 -10.23 22.25
CA GLU A 260 4.08 -9.26 21.84
C GLU A 260 5.44 -9.94 21.65
N HIS A 261 6.14 -9.55 20.60
CA HIS A 261 7.51 -9.94 20.29
C HIS A 261 8.32 -8.69 19.96
N LEU A 262 9.37 -8.42 20.75
CA LEU A 262 10.25 -7.25 20.60
C LEU A 262 11.36 -7.51 19.57
N CYS A 263 10.97 -7.91 18.37
CA CYS A 263 11.89 -8.22 17.28
C CYS A 263 11.28 -7.91 15.90
N GLY A 264 12.12 -7.93 14.87
CA GLY A 264 11.69 -7.81 13.48
C GLY A 264 11.01 -9.08 12.95
N ILE A 265 10.47 -9.02 11.73
CA ILE A 265 9.68 -10.11 11.16
C ILE A 265 10.45 -11.42 10.97
N TYR A 266 11.71 -11.38 10.53
CA TYR A 266 12.48 -12.62 10.30
C TYR A 266 12.90 -13.29 11.61
N GLU A 267 13.36 -12.52 12.59
CA GLU A 267 13.71 -13.04 13.91
C GLU A 267 12.49 -13.67 14.61
N PHE A 268 11.31 -13.04 14.48
CA PHE A 268 10.05 -13.64 14.92
C PHE A 268 9.78 -14.99 14.24
N LEU A 269 9.95 -15.07 12.91
CA LEU A 269 9.70 -16.30 12.15
C LEU A 269 10.69 -17.42 12.50
N GLU A 270 11.95 -17.09 12.79
CA GLU A 270 12.95 -18.05 13.25
C GLU A 270 12.60 -18.59 14.63
N THR A 271 12.28 -17.71 15.57
CA THR A 271 11.87 -18.07 16.92
C THR A 271 10.64 -18.98 16.89
N LYS A 272 9.64 -18.63 16.07
CA LYS A 272 8.42 -19.41 15.90
C LYS A 272 8.65 -20.79 15.28
N LYS A 273 9.58 -20.91 14.32
CA LYS A 273 9.97 -22.23 13.76
C LYS A 273 10.60 -23.11 14.83
N MET A 274 11.48 -22.55 15.66
CA MET A 274 12.13 -23.28 16.75
C MET A 274 11.12 -23.74 17.80
N GLU A 275 10.20 -22.87 18.21
CA GLU A 275 9.10 -23.22 19.13
C GLU A 275 8.25 -24.36 18.55
N SER A 276 7.87 -24.27 17.27
CA SER A 276 7.06 -25.31 16.60
C SER A 276 7.78 -26.65 16.49
N LEU A 277 9.10 -26.67 16.33
CA LEU A 277 9.89 -27.91 16.30
C LEU A 277 9.97 -28.55 17.68
N GLN A 278 10.17 -27.74 18.72
CA GLN A 278 10.21 -28.22 20.11
C GLN A 278 8.86 -28.78 20.59
N GLU A 279 7.74 -28.26 20.08
CA GLU A 279 6.40 -28.80 20.35
C GLU A 279 6.15 -30.16 19.68
N LEU A 280 6.80 -30.44 18.55
CA LEU A 280 6.70 -31.73 17.84
C LEU A 280 7.56 -32.83 18.46
N GLU A 281 8.59 -32.45 19.23
CA GLU A 281 9.49 -33.38 19.93
C GLU A 281 8.98 -33.80 21.33
N LYS A 282 7.87 -33.21 21.80
CA LYS A 282 7.20 -33.53 23.08
C LYS A 282 5.99 -34.44 22.88
#